data_AF-A0AA36JF15-F1
#
_entry.id   AF-A0AA36JF15-F1
#
_cell.length_a   1.000
_cell.length_b   1.000
_cell.length_c   1.000
_cell.angle_alpha   90.00
_cell.angle_beta   90.00
_cell.angle_gamma   90.00
#
_symmetry.space_group_name_H-M   'P 1'
#
loop_
_entity.id
_entity.type
_entity.pdbx_description
1 polymer ?
#
loop_
_entity_poly.entity_id
_entity_poly.type
_entity_poly.pdbx_seq_one_letter_code
_entity_poly.pdbx_strand_id
1 'polypeptide(L)'
;MRWWRRRMWRFSEISGMWNRKPVPFREIHRNLPTTCRSKARFILEKAHGLFLLSLVPAGLWDVTFSILLLLLNLGMQAAFTIIISTDDFKGIPFWRQINYAKRWRVSVAHNHQYLDLSGRSLVSRVCAVDGALILSNTQATLVEQINSFLGLQEDQFEASFFQPGSLLCMLCISKGLVSFWSTPLSFGMLGLEAVWQIPRSNHSIFRKNTLRRICKVRFIIILFTYLARAAIAALLLGAGIRWLARTTSITDLMLNCVALSAILDVDEFLFASFTPVSIQVAVQNLKPVKMQYGRQRSQIESFGLLILLISTLLIPYFLLLQPLAESMITVKKELCSFGNQTFVVGHNSETQQNLGLVTKSVFDDSNLSLTELAVDSHKFNTGFEEPYILFFAANARAFDQYLNWDMAAEVSEWGFCIETAMQSGGSLYGDPLIQPVVGTMLRMAGASLGRLDLDDRACADLKLDCSLPDARLLRMVCGATCGCNDPYASAWHKVPSQGCIPACLQHATDQLAASTCEDQIVAEEWELFWNTYPDAISAFYNIDASQSSLYPSAVNFSNVMKITGCSALTNPSFQFEIVSRTRWCEGNPKLFRPLAGQCPVSCGCVGASPLPVYCPSSCEAAVTSA
;
A
#
# COMPACT_ATOMS: atom_id res chain seq x y z
N MET A 1 34.97 -2.00 -15.68
CA MET A 1 34.82 -3.45 -15.99
C MET A 1 36.13 -4.25 -16.15
N ARG A 2 37.18 -3.78 -16.87
CA ARG A 2 38.45 -4.56 -17.02
C ARG A 2 39.21 -4.80 -15.70
N TRP A 3 39.12 -3.87 -14.75
CA TRP A 3 39.70 -4.03 -13.41
C TRP A 3 38.96 -5.09 -12.57
N TRP A 4 37.63 -5.15 -12.67
CA TRP A 4 36.79 -6.17 -12.02
C TRP A 4 37.02 -7.59 -12.59
N ARG A 5 37.23 -7.74 -13.92
CA ARG A 5 37.56 -9.05 -14.53
C ARG A 5 38.87 -9.65 -14.00
N ARG A 6 39.87 -8.84 -13.65
CA ARG A 6 41.15 -9.34 -13.11
C ARG A 6 41.06 -9.83 -11.66
N ARG A 7 40.06 -9.38 -10.88
CA ARG A 7 39.83 -9.87 -9.50
C ARG A 7 38.98 -11.15 -9.47
N MET A 8 37.98 -11.28 -10.35
CA MET A 8 37.17 -12.52 -10.44
C MET A 8 38.01 -13.74 -10.87
N TRP A 9 39.03 -13.55 -11.73
CA TRP A 9 39.92 -14.63 -12.15
C TRP A 9 40.70 -15.28 -10.99
N ARG A 10 40.98 -14.55 -9.90
CA ARG A 10 41.64 -15.11 -8.70
C ARG A 10 40.72 -15.95 -7.81
N PHE A 11 39.40 -15.82 -7.93
CA PHE A 11 38.45 -16.66 -7.19
C PHE A 11 38.30 -18.06 -7.82
N SER A 12 38.53 -18.18 -9.14
CA SER A 12 38.53 -19.46 -9.86
C SER A 12 39.68 -20.39 -9.44
N GLU A 13 40.86 -19.87 -9.08
CA GLU A 13 41.98 -20.69 -8.60
C GLU A 13 41.75 -21.33 -7.22
N ILE A 14 40.86 -20.77 -6.39
CA ILE A 14 40.54 -21.30 -5.05
C ILE A 14 39.59 -22.52 -5.14
N SER A 15 38.75 -22.59 -6.17
CA SER A 15 37.88 -23.74 -6.44
C SER A 15 38.67 -25.00 -6.84
N GLY A 16 39.82 -24.85 -7.53
CA GLY A 16 40.68 -25.97 -7.93
C GLY A 16 41.44 -26.66 -6.79
N MET A 17 41.46 -26.08 -5.57
CA MET A 17 42.14 -26.68 -4.41
C MET A 17 41.34 -27.77 -3.69
N TRP A 18 40.03 -27.88 -3.95
CA TRP A 18 39.16 -28.84 -3.25
C TRP A 18 39.12 -30.25 -3.87
N ASN A 19 39.75 -30.46 -5.03
CA ASN A 19 39.69 -31.73 -5.77
C ASN A 19 40.98 -32.58 -5.68
N ARG A 20 41.86 -32.33 -4.70
CA ARG A 20 43.08 -33.13 -4.50
C ARG A 20 42.92 -34.10 -3.34
N LYS A 21 43.28 -35.37 -3.59
CA LYS A 21 43.26 -36.47 -2.62
C LYS A 21 44.06 -36.11 -1.34
N PRO A 22 43.62 -36.56 -0.15
CA PRO A 22 44.32 -36.29 1.11
C PRO A 22 45.70 -36.96 1.11
N VAL A 23 46.75 -36.15 1.28
CA VAL A 23 48.14 -36.61 1.42
C VAL A 23 48.40 -36.94 2.89
N PRO A 24 49.08 -38.06 3.21
CA PRO A 24 49.36 -38.46 4.58
C PRO A 24 50.21 -37.43 5.35
N PHE A 25 49.78 -37.17 6.59
CA PHE A 25 50.22 -36.05 7.45
C PHE A 25 51.73 -36.04 7.81
N ARG A 26 52.46 -37.14 7.59
CA ARG A 26 53.90 -37.25 7.96
C ARG A 26 54.87 -36.66 6.94
N GLU A 27 54.44 -36.38 5.70
CA GLU A 27 55.33 -35.84 4.66
C GLU A 27 55.22 -34.31 4.46
N ILE A 28 54.25 -33.68 5.12
CA ILE A 28 53.94 -32.24 4.98
C ILE A 28 55.00 -31.33 5.64
N HIS A 29 55.83 -31.85 6.55
CA HIS A 29 56.78 -31.02 7.29
C HIS A 29 58.12 -30.74 6.58
N ARG A 30 58.46 -31.44 5.49
CA ARG A 30 59.76 -31.22 4.80
C ARG A 30 59.69 -30.41 3.51
N ASN A 31 58.52 -30.28 2.89
CA ASN A 31 58.36 -29.55 1.62
C ASN A 31 57.16 -28.58 1.68
N LEU A 32 57.15 -27.65 2.64
CA LEU A 32 56.21 -26.54 2.58
C LEU A 32 56.54 -25.65 1.35
N PRO A 33 55.60 -25.43 0.43
CA PRO A 33 55.83 -24.64 -0.77
C PRO A 33 56.18 -23.18 -0.43
N THR A 34 57.00 -22.58 -1.29
CA THR A 34 57.44 -21.17 -1.26
C THR A 34 56.29 -20.13 -1.23
N THR A 35 55.04 -20.57 -1.35
CA THR A 35 53.81 -19.77 -1.21
C THR A 35 53.55 -19.28 0.23
N CYS A 36 54.06 -19.97 1.27
CA CYS A 36 53.98 -19.44 2.64
C CYS A 36 54.98 -18.28 2.87
N ARG A 37 56.12 -18.28 2.15
CA ARG A 37 57.08 -17.16 2.14
C ARG A 37 56.59 -15.94 1.34
N SER A 38 55.76 -16.13 0.30
CA SER A 38 55.21 -15.00 -0.45
C SER A 38 54.06 -14.30 0.29
N LYS A 39 53.20 -15.04 1.01
CA LYS A 39 52.18 -14.45 1.90
C LYS A 39 52.80 -13.64 3.04
N ALA A 40 53.87 -14.12 3.66
CA ALA A 40 54.59 -13.35 4.69
C ALA A 40 55.22 -12.04 4.16
N ARG A 41 55.61 -12.02 2.88
CA ARG A 41 56.15 -10.81 2.21
C ARG A 41 55.04 -9.80 1.88
N PHE A 42 53.85 -10.28 1.51
CA PHE A 42 52.65 -9.48 1.28
C PHE A 42 52.05 -8.90 2.58
N ILE A 43 52.17 -9.65 3.68
CA ILE A 43 51.77 -9.23 5.04
C ILE A 43 52.63 -8.06 5.54
N LEU A 44 53.89 -7.98 5.11
CA LEU A 44 54.81 -6.89 5.49
C LEU A 44 54.64 -5.62 4.62
N GLU A 45 54.03 -5.70 3.44
CA GLU A 45 53.81 -4.50 2.59
C GLU A 45 52.65 -3.63 3.09
N LYS A 46 51.62 -4.23 3.71
CA LYS A 46 50.39 -3.51 4.09
C LYS A 46 50.46 -2.77 5.43
N ALA A 47 51.26 -3.22 6.38
CA ALA A 47 51.25 -2.67 7.76
C ALA A 47 52.36 -1.63 8.07
N HIS A 48 53.22 -1.27 7.11
CA HIS A 48 54.59 -0.87 7.45
C HIS A 48 55.05 0.54 7.12
N GLY A 49 54.37 1.34 6.30
CA GLY A 49 55.03 2.59 5.93
C GLY A 49 55.04 3.65 7.04
N LEU A 50 54.21 3.51 8.08
CA LEU A 50 54.27 4.38 9.25
C LEU A 50 55.37 4.00 10.26
N PHE A 51 55.57 2.70 10.45
CA PHE A 51 56.64 2.16 11.27
C PHE A 51 58.03 2.57 10.73
N LEU A 52 58.12 2.78 9.41
CA LEU A 52 59.38 2.96 8.70
C LEU A 52 59.79 4.41 8.47
N LEU A 53 58.86 5.34 8.60
CA LEU A 53 59.13 6.77 8.54
C LEU A 53 60.16 7.26 9.54
N SER A 54 60.20 6.61 10.70
CA SER A 54 61.17 6.92 11.74
C SER A 54 62.40 6.01 11.70
N LEU A 55 62.50 5.03 10.79
CA LEU A 55 63.55 4.01 10.82
C LEU A 55 64.47 4.05 9.59
N VAL A 56 63.97 4.55 8.47
CA VAL A 56 64.72 4.69 7.22
C VAL A 56 65.37 6.08 7.19
N PRO A 57 66.64 6.22 6.79
CA PRO A 57 67.23 7.52 6.49
C PRO A 57 66.57 8.08 5.21
N ALA A 58 65.37 8.61 5.35
CA ALA A 58 64.65 9.32 4.29
C ALA A 58 64.97 10.83 4.39
N GLY A 59 64.87 11.54 3.27
CA GLY A 59 65.00 12.99 3.27
C GLY A 59 63.94 13.65 4.16
N LEU A 60 64.23 14.84 4.70
CA LEU A 60 63.29 15.59 5.54
C LEU A 60 61.91 15.74 4.88
N TRP A 61 61.87 15.97 3.56
CA TRP A 61 60.64 16.10 2.79
C TRP A 61 59.78 14.82 2.76
N ASP A 62 60.39 13.65 2.56
CA ASP A 62 59.66 12.37 2.56
C ASP A 62 59.03 12.08 3.94
N VAL A 63 59.76 12.45 5.01
CA VAL A 63 59.27 12.32 6.39
C VAL A 63 58.08 13.26 6.63
N THR A 64 58.22 14.54 6.29
CA THR A 64 57.14 15.53 6.43
C THR A 64 55.90 15.14 5.63
N PHE A 65 56.08 14.75 4.38
CA PHE A 65 54.98 14.34 3.50
C PHE A 65 54.20 13.16 4.08
N SER A 66 54.90 12.18 4.64
CA SER A 66 54.23 10.99 5.17
C SER A 66 53.60 11.21 6.56
N ILE A 67 54.11 12.16 7.36
CA ILE A 67 53.41 12.65 8.56
C ILE A 67 52.10 13.32 8.14
N LEU A 68 52.13 14.18 7.11
CA LEU A 68 50.92 14.80 6.57
C LEU A 68 49.93 13.73 6.06
N LEU A 69 50.41 12.71 5.35
CA LEU A 69 49.59 11.60 4.87
C LEU A 69 48.96 10.81 6.03
N LEU A 70 49.68 10.61 7.14
CA LEU A 70 49.13 10.00 8.36
C LEU A 70 48.02 10.85 8.96
N LEU A 71 48.26 12.15 9.13
CA LEU A 71 47.28 13.08 9.72
C LEU A 71 46.03 13.17 8.83
N LEU A 72 46.21 13.21 7.51
CA LEU A 72 45.11 13.18 6.54
C LEU A 72 44.30 11.89 6.66
N ASN A 73 44.98 10.75 6.76
CA ASN A 73 44.33 9.44 6.89
C ASN A 73 43.53 9.33 8.20
N LEU A 74 44.13 9.69 9.34
CA LEU A 74 43.44 9.73 10.64
C LEU A 74 42.27 10.72 10.62
N GLY A 75 42.47 11.90 10.05
CA GLY A 75 41.46 12.94 9.91
C GLY A 75 40.27 12.50 9.07
N MET A 76 40.52 11.83 7.95
CA MET A 76 39.46 11.30 7.07
C MET A 76 38.67 10.18 7.75
N GLN A 77 39.34 9.20 8.38
CA GLN A 77 38.64 8.13 9.11
C GLN A 77 37.83 8.68 10.29
N ALA A 78 38.37 9.67 11.02
CA ALA A 78 37.64 10.37 12.08
C ALA A 78 36.42 11.12 11.52
N ALA A 79 36.57 11.84 10.40
CA ALA A 79 35.47 12.54 9.75
C ALA A 79 34.35 11.58 9.33
N PHE A 80 34.67 10.44 8.68
CA PHE A 80 33.67 9.43 8.34
C PHE A 80 32.99 8.85 9.57
N THR A 81 33.76 8.59 10.64
CA THR A 81 33.20 8.10 11.91
C THR A 81 32.21 9.10 12.51
N ILE A 82 32.52 10.39 12.49
CA ILE A 82 31.64 11.47 12.96
C ILE A 82 30.38 11.53 12.09
N ILE A 83 30.53 11.59 10.77
CA ILE A 83 29.41 11.67 9.81
C ILE A 83 28.44 10.50 10.02
N ILE A 84 28.94 9.25 10.00
CA ILE A 84 28.10 8.05 10.19
C ILE A 84 27.47 8.02 11.60
N SER A 85 28.09 8.67 12.58
CA SER A 85 27.57 8.74 13.95
C SER A 85 26.47 9.79 14.14
N THR A 86 26.33 10.78 13.25
CA THR A 86 25.28 11.79 13.35
C THR A 86 23.88 11.19 13.20
N ASP A 87 22.89 11.76 13.91
CA ASP A 87 21.50 11.30 13.78
C ASP A 87 20.89 11.69 12.43
N ASP A 88 21.34 12.79 11.82
CA ASP A 88 20.89 13.20 10.48
C ASP A 88 21.19 12.12 9.44
N PHE A 89 22.39 11.54 9.48
CA PHE A 89 22.78 10.46 8.56
C PHE A 89 22.07 9.14 8.86
N LYS A 90 21.77 8.86 10.13
CA LYS A 90 21.05 7.64 10.55
C LYS A 90 19.54 7.72 10.32
N GLY A 91 19.01 8.91 10.03
CA GLY A 91 17.59 9.16 9.90
C GLY A 91 16.83 9.15 11.23
N ILE A 92 15.52 9.38 11.11
CA ILE A 92 14.58 9.43 12.24
C ILE A 92 14.53 8.05 12.90
N PRO A 93 14.66 7.96 14.24
CA PRO A 93 14.61 6.67 14.91
C PRO A 93 13.25 6.00 14.68
N PHE A 94 13.30 4.70 14.35
CA PHE A 94 12.14 3.96 13.87
C PHE A 94 10.95 3.97 14.82
N TRP A 95 11.16 4.05 16.14
CA TRP A 95 10.08 4.15 17.13
C TRP A 95 9.15 5.35 16.91
N ARG A 96 9.61 6.45 16.30
CA ARG A 96 8.73 7.58 15.96
C ARG A 96 7.71 7.24 14.88
N GLN A 97 8.00 6.25 14.03
CA GLN A 97 7.06 5.74 13.03
C GLN A 97 5.82 5.13 13.67
N ILE A 98 5.89 4.63 14.91
CA ILE A 98 4.73 4.14 15.65
C ILE A 98 3.72 5.29 15.88
N ASN A 99 4.20 6.47 16.28
CA ASN A 99 3.33 7.62 16.50
C ASN A 99 2.78 8.18 15.18
N TYR A 100 3.57 8.15 14.10
CA TYR A 100 3.09 8.54 12.78
C TYR A 100 2.02 7.57 12.26
N ALA A 101 2.21 6.26 12.43
CA ALA A 101 1.23 5.23 12.11
C ALA A 101 -0.07 5.45 12.90
N LYS A 102 0.00 5.66 14.22
CA LYS A 102 -1.16 5.97 15.07
C LYS A 102 -1.91 7.21 14.61
N ARG A 103 -1.20 8.32 14.39
CA ARG A 103 -1.82 9.57 13.94
C ARG A 103 -2.46 9.39 12.57
N TRP A 104 -1.78 8.75 11.64
CA TRP A 104 -2.31 8.46 10.31
C TRP A 104 -3.57 7.59 10.39
N ARG A 105 -3.56 6.52 11.21
CA ARG A 105 -4.68 5.60 11.41
C ARG A 105 -5.95 6.33 11.85
N VAL A 106 -5.81 7.28 12.79
CA VAL A 106 -6.94 8.02 13.36
C VAL A 106 -7.41 9.19 12.49
N SER A 107 -6.53 9.79 11.69
CA SER A 107 -6.85 11.03 10.94
C SER A 107 -7.14 10.81 9.46
N VAL A 108 -6.31 10.03 8.77
CA VAL A 108 -6.32 9.92 7.30
C VAL A 108 -6.89 8.57 6.88
N ALA A 109 -6.47 7.49 7.53
CA ALA A 109 -6.70 6.12 7.06
C ALA A 109 -8.18 5.72 6.95
N HIS A 110 -9.04 6.36 7.75
CA HIS A 110 -10.49 6.15 7.77
C HIS A 110 -11.28 7.34 7.23
N ASN A 111 -10.66 8.37 6.63
CA ASN A 111 -11.44 9.51 6.12
C ASN A 111 -12.18 9.09 4.84
N HIS A 112 -13.50 9.32 4.81
CA HIS A 112 -14.37 9.03 3.65
C HIS A 112 -13.92 9.67 2.34
N GLN A 113 -13.19 10.79 2.39
CA GLN A 113 -12.63 11.47 1.20
C GLN A 113 -11.61 10.61 0.45
N TYR A 114 -11.06 9.58 1.09
CA TYR A 114 -10.09 8.66 0.50
C TYR A 114 -10.65 7.26 0.29
N LEU A 115 -11.99 7.13 0.31
CA LEU A 115 -12.67 5.93 -0.15
C LEU A 115 -12.40 5.77 -1.65
N ASP A 116 -12.04 4.57 -2.08
CA ASP A 116 -11.89 4.30 -3.52
C ASP A 116 -13.25 4.08 -4.21
N LEU A 117 -13.22 3.95 -5.54
CA LEU A 117 -14.42 3.71 -6.35
C LEU A 117 -15.05 2.33 -6.07
N SER A 118 -14.25 1.36 -5.62
CA SER A 118 -14.68 0.02 -5.22
C SER A 118 -15.33 0.01 -3.83
N GLY A 119 -15.33 1.15 -3.13
CA GLY A 119 -15.88 1.28 -1.78
C GLY A 119 -15.03 0.60 -0.71
N ARG A 120 -13.71 0.55 -0.88
CA ARG A 120 -12.71 0.10 0.10
C ARG A 120 -12.07 1.31 0.78
N SER A 121 -11.79 1.17 2.07
CA SER A 121 -11.10 2.20 2.86
C SER A 121 -9.62 2.31 2.47
N LEU A 122 -9.04 3.50 2.66
CA LEU A 122 -7.62 3.74 2.42
C LEU A 122 -6.72 2.81 3.24
N VAL A 123 -7.11 2.51 4.49
CA VAL A 123 -6.35 1.57 5.34
C VAL A 123 -6.34 0.15 4.76
N SER A 124 -7.49 -0.35 4.30
CA SER A 124 -7.58 -1.70 3.75
C SER A 124 -6.65 -1.85 2.55
N ARG A 125 -6.58 -0.83 1.69
CA ARG A 125 -5.67 -0.81 0.54
C ARG A 125 -4.19 -0.72 0.94
N VAL A 126 -3.83 0.13 1.92
CA VAL A 126 -2.45 0.21 2.44
C VAL A 126 -1.97 -1.13 3.02
N CYS A 127 -2.86 -1.83 3.74
CA CYS A 127 -2.53 -3.11 4.36
C CYS A 127 -2.45 -4.27 3.37
N ALA A 128 -3.17 -4.16 2.24
CA ALA A 128 -3.05 -5.04 1.08
C ALA A 128 -1.86 -4.69 0.16
N VAL A 129 -1.05 -3.70 0.53
CA VAL A 129 0.12 -3.24 -0.25
C VAL A 129 -0.26 -2.90 -1.70
N ASP A 130 -1.41 -2.25 -1.88
CA ASP A 130 -1.90 -1.92 -3.22
C ASP A 130 -0.98 -0.89 -3.92
N GLY A 131 -0.40 -1.30 -5.06
CA GLY A 131 0.54 -0.49 -5.83
C GLY A 131 -0.10 0.71 -6.55
N ALA A 132 -1.43 0.77 -6.63
CA ALA A 132 -2.17 1.86 -7.27
C ALA A 132 -2.49 3.02 -6.31
N LEU A 133 -2.04 2.97 -5.04
CA LEU A 133 -2.23 4.08 -4.10
C LEU A 133 -1.40 5.32 -4.49
N ILE A 134 -2.10 6.37 -4.90
CA ILE A 134 -1.50 7.71 -5.07
C ILE A 134 -1.30 8.38 -3.70
N LEU A 135 -2.25 8.19 -2.78
CA LEU A 135 -2.23 8.73 -1.42
C LEU A 135 -1.72 7.66 -0.44
N SER A 136 -0.95 8.07 0.57
CA SER A 136 -0.37 7.15 1.57
C SER A 136 0.59 6.09 1.01
N ASN A 137 1.22 6.34 -0.14
CA ASN A 137 2.25 5.47 -0.70
C ASN A 137 3.41 5.22 0.30
N THR A 138 3.75 6.22 1.13
CA THR A 138 4.76 6.06 2.18
C THR A 138 4.38 4.99 3.21
N GLN A 139 3.10 4.86 3.55
CA GLN A 139 2.63 3.84 4.50
C GLN A 139 2.58 2.47 3.81
N ALA A 140 2.11 2.39 2.56
CA ALA A 140 2.10 1.15 1.79
C ALA A 140 3.53 0.60 1.59
N THR A 141 4.46 1.44 1.13
CA THR A 141 5.88 1.07 0.99
C THR A 141 6.49 0.68 2.34
N LEU A 142 6.11 1.35 3.44
CA LEU A 142 6.60 0.97 4.77
C LEU A 142 6.09 -0.41 5.20
N VAL A 143 4.82 -0.74 4.94
CA VAL A 143 4.27 -2.09 5.20
C VAL A 143 4.97 -3.13 4.33
N GLU A 144 5.20 -2.85 3.05
CA GLU A 144 5.95 -3.72 2.12
C GLU A 144 7.39 -3.96 2.61
N GLN A 145 8.09 -2.90 3.04
CA GLN A 145 9.43 -3.00 3.61
C GLN A 145 9.44 -3.83 4.89
N ILE A 146 8.45 -3.67 5.77
CA ILE A 146 8.32 -4.48 6.98
C ILE A 146 8.08 -5.95 6.62
N ASN A 147 7.15 -6.22 5.70
CA ASN A 147 6.81 -7.58 5.26
C ASN A 147 8.03 -8.27 4.64
N SER A 148 8.73 -7.59 3.73
CA SER A 148 9.93 -8.12 3.09
C SER A 148 11.10 -8.29 4.06
N PHE A 149 11.34 -7.35 4.98
CA PHE A 149 12.42 -7.42 5.96
C PHE A 149 12.24 -8.58 6.95
N LEU A 150 11.02 -8.77 7.45
CA LEU A 150 10.68 -9.80 8.43
C LEU A 150 10.24 -11.13 7.82
N GLY A 151 10.01 -11.19 6.50
CA GLY A 151 9.48 -12.37 5.82
C GLY A 151 8.04 -12.69 6.22
N LEU A 152 7.20 -11.67 6.37
CA LEU A 152 5.77 -11.79 6.73
C LEU A 152 4.90 -11.83 5.48
N GLN A 153 3.83 -12.62 5.52
CA GLN A 153 2.69 -12.46 4.62
C GLN A 153 1.83 -11.25 5.05
N GLU A 154 0.92 -10.80 4.19
CA GLU A 154 0.11 -9.59 4.41
C GLU A 154 -0.70 -9.66 5.71
N ASP A 155 -1.33 -10.80 5.98
CA ASP A 155 -2.17 -11.11 7.13
C ASP A 155 -1.40 -11.54 8.39
N GLN A 156 -0.09 -11.80 8.27
CA GLN A 156 0.74 -12.26 9.39
C GLN A 156 1.28 -11.09 10.23
N PHE A 157 1.12 -11.19 11.55
CA PHE A 157 1.59 -10.19 12.52
C PHE A 157 2.59 -10.73 13.54
N GLU A 158 3.09 -11.94 13.31
CA GLU A 158 4.09 -12.59 14.14
C GLU A 158 5.33 -12.85 13.29
N ALA A 159 6.49 -12.40 13.76
CA ALA A 159 7.75 -12.66 13.10
C ALA A 159 7.99 -14.17 13.00
N SER A 160 8.23 -14.66 11.79
CA SER A 160 8.72 -16.01 11.61
C SER A 160 10.15 -16.14 12.18
N PHE A 161 10.60 -17.37 12.42
CA PHE A 161 11.98 -17.64 12.80
C PHE A 161 12.98 -17.18 11.71
N PHE A 162 12.53 -17.15 10.46
CA PHE A 162 13.35 -16.76 9.31
C PHE A 162 13.07 -15.30 8.90
N GLN A 163 13.85 -14.38 9.46
CA GLN A 163 13.80 -12.96 9.10
C GLN A 163 14.92 -12.62 8.11
N PRO A 164 14.66 -12.55 6.79
CA PRO A 164 15.70 -12.40 5.77
C PRO A 164 16.50 -11.10 5.94
N GLY A 165 15.84 -9.99 6.29
CA GLY A 165 16.50 -8.70 6.54
C GLY A 165 17.46 -8.75 7.73
N SER A 166 17.01 -9.32 8.85
CA SER A 166 17.84 -9.53 10.04
C SER A 166 19.04 -10.44 9.74
N LEU A 167 18.84 -11.54 9.02
CA LEU A 167 19.93 -12.46 8.63
C LEU A 167 20.94 -11.77 7.71
N LEU A 168 20.47 -11.02 6.72
CA LEU A 168 21.34 -10.26 5.83
C LEU A 168 22.15 -9.21 6.61
N CYS A 169 21.52 -8.49 7.54
CA CYS A 169 22.21 -7.56 8.43
C CYS A 169 23.31 -8.26 9.23
N MET A 170 23.01 -9.42 9.80
CA MET A 170 23.99 -10.24 10.52
C MET A 170 25.13 -10.72 9.63
N LEU A 171 24.87 -11.08 8.37
CA LEU A 171 25.91 -11.43 7.40
C LEU A 171 26.79 -10.21 7.08
N CYS A 172 26.19 -9.04 6.87
CA CYS A 172 26.90 -7.78 6.62
C CYS A 172 27.78 -7.38 7.82
N ILE A 173 27.26 -7.48 9.04
CA ILE A 173 28.00 -7.28 10.29
C ILE A 173 29.13 -8.31 10.39
N SER A 174 28.87 -9.60 10.14
CA SER A 174 29.89 -10.65 10.17
C SER A 174 31.03 -10.39 9.19
N LYS A 175 30.71 -9.91 7.98
CA LYS A 175 31.70 -9.53 6.97
C LYS A 175 32.52 -8.33 7.43
N GLY A 176 31.86 -7.28 7.96
CA GLY A 176 32.52 -6.12 8.53
C GLY A 176 33.46 -6.49 9.67
N LEU A 177 33.02 -7.42 10.53
CA LEU A 177 33.81 -7.98 11.61
C LEU A 177 35.01 -8.75 11.08
N VAL A 178 34.83 -9.68 10.14
CA VAL A 178 35.96 -10.43 9.55
C VAL A 178 36.97 -9.47 8.91
N SER A 179 36.50 -8.41 8.25
CA SER A 179 37.39 -7.37 7.70
C SER A 179 38.18 -6.64 8.78
N PHE A 180 37.50 -6.22 9.86
CA PHE A 180 38.12 -5.56 11.02
C PHE A 180 39.09 -6.50 11.78
N TRP A 181 38.75 -7.77 11.91
CA TRP A 181 39.59 -8.77 12.56
C TRP A 181 40.83 -9.08 11.75
N SER A 182 40.63 -9.35 10.46
CA SER A 182 41.70 -9.72 9.56
C SER A 182 42.69 -8.59 9.34
N THR A 183 42.26 -7.32 9.36
CA THR A 183 43.07 -6.20 8.87
C THR A 183 43.70 -5.37 10.01
N PRO A 184 42.98 -4.59 10.83
CA PRO A 184 43.63 -3.78 11.87
C PRO A 184 44.07 -4.57 13.11
N LEU A 185 43.29 -5.55 13.59
CA LEU A 185 43.58 -6.14 14.92
C LEU A 185 44.63 -7.25 14.86
N SER A 186 44.55 -8.18 13.92
CA SER A 186 45.58 -9.21 13.74
C SER A 186 46.92 -8.57 13.36
N PHE A 187 46.96 -7.67 12.36
CA PHE A 187 48.21 -7.01 11.98
C PHE A 187 48.71 -6.03 13.05
N GLY A 188 47.80 -5.31 13.73
CA GLY A 188 48.16 -4.39 14.80
C GLY A 188 48.79 -5.10 15.99
N MET A 189 48.20 -6.20 16.44
CA MET A 189 48.71 -6.98 17.58
C MET A 189 50.04 -7.65 17.26
N LEU A 190 50.18 -8.24 16.05
CA LEU A 190 51.45 -8.83 15.61
C LEU A 190 52.51 -7.75 15.40
N GLY A 191 52.17 -6.64 14.75
CA GLY A 191 53.07 -5.52 14.56
C GLY A 191 53.56 -4.96 15.89
N LEU A 192 52.64 -4.66 16.81
CA LEU A 192 52.93 -4.12 18.14
C LEU A 192 53.79 -5.08 18.96
N GLU A 193 53.55 -6.39 18.87
CA GLU A 193 54.41 -7.37 19.52
C GLU A 193 55.81 -7.41 18.89
N ALA A 194 55.91 -7.33 17.56
CA ALA A 194 57.20 -7.22 16.87
C ALA A 194 57.99 -6.01 17.40
N VAL A 195 57.31 -4.87 17.54
CA VAL A 195 57.88 -3.63 18.08
C VAL A 195 58.25 -3.79 19.55
N TRP A 196 57.45 -4.53 20.33
CA TRP A 196 57.69 -4.79 21.74
C TRP A 196 58.92 -5.65 22.00
N GLN A 197 59.20 -6.62 21.13
CA GLN A 197 60.38 -7.50 21.22
C GLN A 197 61.69 -6.80 20.87
N ILE A 198 61.66 -5.62 20.23
CA ILE A 198 62.86 -4.88 19.86
C ILE A 198 63.41 -4.14 21.10
N PRO A 199 64.68 -4.39 21.49
CA PRO A 199 65.25 -3.77 22.68
C PRO A 199 65.32 -2.23 22.53
N ARG A 200 64.97 -1.54 23.61
CA ARG A 200 64.84 -0.08 23.68
C ARG A 200 66.20 0.54 24.02
N SER A 201 66.55 1.64 23.36
CA SER A 201 67.81 2.39 23.53
C SER A 201 67.53 3.90 23.50
N ASN A 202 68.52 4.75 23.75
CA ASN A 202 68.38 6.19 23.53
C ASN A 202 68.52 6.56 22.05
N HIS A 203 69.27 5.76 21.29
CA HIS A 203 69.46 5.92 19.85
C HIS A 203 69.02 4.67 19.08
N SER A 204 68.41 4.88 17.91
CA SER A 204 68.04 3.81 16.98
C SER A 204 69.28 3.33 16.21
N ILE A 205 69.51 2.02 16.13
CA ILE A 205 70.62 1.45 15.37
C ILE A 205 70.07 0.57 14.25
N PHE A 206 70.27 1.02 13.01
CA PHE A 206 69.93 0.30 11.79
C PHE A 206 71.21 -0.23 11.14
N ARG A 207 71.38 -1.56 11.05
CA ARG A 207 72.59 -2.17 10.45
C ARG A 207 72.19 -3.37 9.60
N LYS A 208 72.70 -3.44 8.35
CA LYS A 208 72.47 -4.55 7.40
C LYS A 208 70.98 -4.86 7.17
N ASN A 209 70.15 -3.83 6.98
CA ASN A 209 68.70 -3.96 6.79
C ASN A 209 67.96 -4.68 7.94
N THR A 210 68.54 -4.67 9.14
CA THR A 210 67.92 -5.18 10.36
C THR A 210 67.90 -4.10 11.43
N LEU A 211 66.74 -3.94 12.06
CA LEU A 211 66.56 -3.05 13.20
C LEU A 211 67.04 -3.78 14.47
N ARG A 212 68.10 -3.29 15.12
CA ARG A 212 68.62 -3.90 16.35
C ARG A 212 68.08 -3.25 17.61
N ARG A 213 67.92 -1.93 17.62
CA ARG A 213 67.44 -1.15 18.78
C ARG A 213 66.59 0.01 18.31
N ILE A 214 65.51 0.31 19.02
CA ILE A 214 64.62 1.45 18.75
C ILE A 214 64.73 2.48 19.88
N CYS A 215 64.61 3.78 19.56
CA CYS A 215 64.60 4.81 20.61
C CYS A 215 63.24 4.86 21.32
N LYS A 216 63.23 5.25 22.61
CA LYS A 216 62.00 5.31 23.42
C LYS A 216 60.91 6.21 22.82
N VAL A 217 61.30 7.38 22.29
CA VAL A 217 60.35 8.34 21.69
C VAL A 217 59.66 7.73 20.46
N ARG A 218 60.42 7.11 19.56
CA ARG A 218 59.84 6.45 18.37
C ARG A 218 58.92 5.30 18.75
N PHE A 219 59.30 4.52 19.77
CA PHE A 219 58.43 3.47 20.29
C PHE A 219 57.09 4.01 20.79
N ILE A 220 57.08 5.12 21.53
CA ILE A 220 55.85 5.78 22.02
C ILE A 220 55.00 6.28 20.86
N ILE A 221 55.59 6.95 19.86
CA ILE A 221 54.86 7.45 18.67
C ILE A 221 54.20 6.30 17.91
N ILE A 222 54.93 5.20 17.71
CA ILE A 222 54.42 4.00 17.04
C ILE A 222 53.25 3.42 17.84
N LEU A 223 53.43 3.23 19.15
CA LEU A 223 52.40 2.72 20.04
C LEU A 223 51.14 3.60 20.01
N PHE A 224 51.30 4.92 20.16
CA PHE A 224 50.20 5.87 20.11
C PHE A 224 49.45 5.80 18.80
N THR A 225 50.16 5.70 17.67
CA THR A 225 49.51 5.64 16.36
C THR A 225 48.73 4.34 16.18
N TYR A 226 49.25 3.21 16.64
CA TYR A 226 48.51 1.95 16.63
C TYR A 226 47.24 2.03 17.49
N LEU A 227 47.33 2.61 18.68
CA LEU A 227 46.18 2.81 19.56
C LEU A 227 45.13 3.75 18.94
N ALA A 228 45.56 4.87 18.34
CA ALA A 228 44.66 5.81 17.67
C ALA A 228 43.94 5.15 16.49
N ARG A 229 44.65 4.40 15.64
CA ARG A 229 44.04 3.65 14.53
C ARG A 229 43.08 2.57 15.01
N ALA A 230 43.45 1.79 16.03
CA ALA A 230 42.58 0.78 16.60
C ALA A 230 41.31 1.41 17.20
N ALA A 231 41.44 2.54 17.89
CA ALA A 231 40.32 3.28 18.45
C ALA A 231 39.38 3.81 17.37
N ILE A 232 39.90 4.48 16.34
CA ILE A 232 39.07 5.00 15.23
C ILE A 232 38.38 3.85 14.50
N ALA A 233 39.11 2.77 14.18
CA ALA A 233 38.53 1.62 13.51
C ALA A 233 37.43 0.95 14.37
N ALA A 234 37.59 0.87 15.69
CA ALA A 234 36.57 0.36 16.60
C ALA A 234 35.34 1.27 16.67
N LEU A 235 35.54 2.59 16.71
CA LEU A 235 34.44 3.58 16.67
C LEU A 235 33.70 3.52 15.33
N LEU A 236 34.41 3.40 14.21
CA LEU A 236 33.83 3.27 12.88
C LEU A 236 33.05 1.97 12.72
N LEU A 237 33.56 0.85 13.24
CA LEU A 237 32.83 -0.42 13.29
C LEU A 237 31.55 -0.29 14.12
N GLY A 238 31.63 0.30 15.32
CA GLY A 238 30.46 0.53 16.17
C GLY A 238 29.41 1.46 15.53
N ALA A 239 29.87 2.53 14.87
CA ALA A 239 29.00 3.45 14.13
C ALA A 239 28.36 2.75 12.92
N GLY A 240 29.14 1.97 12.16
CA GLY A 240 28.68 1.19 11.03
C GLY A 240 27.65 0.13 11.40
N ILE A 241 27.86 -0.60 12.50
CA ILE A 241 26.87 -1.57 13.03
C ILE A 241 25.56 -0.86 13.38
N ARG A 242 25.63 0.29 14.08
CA ARG A 242 24.43 1.08 14.42
C ARG A 242 23.71 1.64 13.18
N TRP A 243 24.46 2.00 12.14
CA TRP A 243 23.90 2.48 10.89
C TRP A 243 23.21 1.36 10.10
N LEU A 244 23.86 0.20 9.95
CA LEU A 244 23.27 -0.98 9.32
C LEU A 244 22.00 -1.44 10.06
N ALA A 245 22.03 -1.46 11.39
CA ALA A 245 20.89 -1.84 12.21
C ALA A 245 19.73 -0.84 12.21
N ARG A 246 19.87 0.36 11.63
CA ARG A 246 18.74 1.29 11.41
C ARG A 246 18.17 1.22 9.99
N THR A 247 18.80 0.46 9.09
CA THR A 247 18.34 0.35 7.71
C THR A 247 17.19 -0.66 7.61
N THR A 248 16.02 -0.22 7.15
CA THR A 248 14.80 -1.03 7.08
C THR A 248 14.60 -1.70 5.72
N SER A 249 15.20 -1.15 4.67
CA SER A 249 15.15 -1.70 3.32
C SER A 249 16.32 -2.66 3.08
N ILE A 250 16.01 -3.84 2.52
CA ILE A 250 17.01 -4.87 2.18
C ILE A 250 18.02 -4.36 1.14
N THR A 251 17.55 -3.61 0.13
CA THR A 251 18.40 -3.08 -0.94
C THR A 251 19.39 -2.05 -0.39
N ASP A 252 18.90 -1.15 0.46
CA ASP A 252 19.74 -0.14 1.13
C ASP A 252 20.74 -0.79 2.08
N LEU A 253 20.35 -1.89 2.74
CA LEU A 253 21.24 -2.62 3.63
C LEU A 253 22.45 -3.20 2.89
N MET A 254 22.24 -3.75 1.69
CA MET A 254 23.33 -4.23 0.84
C MET A 254 24.24 -3.09 0.38
N LEU A 255 23.66 -1.98 -0.06
CA LEU A 255 24.40 -0.79 -0.50
C LEU A 255 25.23 -0.20 0.65
N ASN A 256 24.63 -0.05 1.83
CA ASN A 256 25.29 0.48 3.03
C ASN A 256 26.44 -0.44 3.49
N CYS A 257 26.27 -1.76 3.40
CA CYS A 257 27.34 -2.71 3.70
C CYS A 257 28.54 -2.56 2.75
N VAL A 258 28.28 -2.41 1.45
CA VAL A 258 29.34 -2.20 0.45
C VAL A 258 30.03 -0.86 0.67
N ALA A 259 29.28 0.21 0.95
CA ALA A 259 29.83 1.52 1.26
C ALA A 259 30.73 1.48 2.49
N LEU A 260 30.31 0.82 3.58
CA LEU A 260 31.12 0.67 4.79
C LEU A 260 32.42 -0.08 4.52
N SER A 261 32.38 -1.14 3.71
CA SER A 261 33.58 -1.85 3.28
C SER A 261 34.52 -0.96 2.48
N ALA A 262 33.99 -0.10 1.60
CA ALA A 262 34.80 0.83 0.84
C ALA A 262 35.47 1.88 1.74
N ILE A 263 34.74 2.42 2.73
CA ILE A 263 35.25 3.41 3.70
C ILE A 263 36.41 2.82 4.51
N LEU A 264 36.30 1.55 4.93
CA LEU A 264 37.35 0.85 5.66
C LEU A 264 38.62 0.63 4.83
N ASP A 265 38.53 0.55 3.51
CA ASP A 265 39.67 0.33 2.60
C ASP A 265 40.33 1.64 2.12
N VAL A 266 39.69 2.81 2.30
CA VAL A 266 40.20 4.10 1.74
C VAL A 266 41.57 4.45 2.33
N ASP A 267 41.80 4.10 3.59
CA ASP A 267 43.06 4.38 4.26
C ASP A 267 44.24 3.60 3.64
N GLU A 268 44.00 2.34 3.28
CA GLU A 268 44.94 1.49 2.54
C GLU A 268 45.18 2.06 1.14
N PHE A 269 44.12 2.48 0.44
CA PHE A 269 44.25 3.07 -0.90
C PHE A 269 45.04 4.38 -0.90
N LEU A 270 44.78 5.28 0.07
CA LEU A 270 45.56 6.50 0.22
C LEU A 270 47.01 6.19 0.53
N PHE A 271 47.25 5.24 1.44
CA PHE A 271 48.60 4.86 1.82
C PHE A 271 49.37 4.28 0.62
N ALA A 272 48.79 3.31 -0.08
CA ALA A 272 49.41 2.67 -1.24
C ALA A 272 49.67 3.65 -2.39
N SER A 273 48.78 4.62 -2.61
CA SER A 273 48.87 5.56 -3.73
C SER A 273 49.86 6.69 -3.48
N PHE A 274 49.96 7.18 -2.25
CA PHE A 274 50.73 8.38 -1.93
C PHE A 274 52.06 8.12 -1.24
N THR A 275 52.35 6.91 -0.75
CA THR A 275 53.64 6.65 -0.09
C THR A 275 54.83 6.82 -1.06
N PRO A 276 55.83 7.66 -0.74
CA PRO A 276 57.02 7.85 -1.56
C PRO A 276 57.71 6.53 -1.92
N VAL A 277 58.17 6.41 -3.17
CA VAL A 277 58.86 5.21 -3.69
C VAL A 277 60.12 4.88 -2.87
N SER A 278 60.82 5.89 -2.35
CA SER A 278 61.97 5.72 -1.45
C SER A 278 61.62 4.89 -0.21
N ILE A 279 60.47 5.17 0.40
CA ILE A 279 59.95 4.44 1.54
C ILE A 279 59.51 3.04 1.11
N GLN A 280 58.83 2.88 -0.03
CA GLN A 280 58.41 1.57 -0.54
C GLN A 280 59.60 0.63 -0.75
N VAL A 281 60.66 1.11 -1.41
CA VAL A 281 61.90 0.36 -1.65
C VAL A 281 62.59 0.03 -0.32
N ALA A 282 62.59 0.96 0.63
CA ALA A 282 63.15 0.70 1.96
C ALA A 282 62.35 -0.38 2.71
N VAL A 283 61.01 -0.37 2.64
CA VAL A 283 60.14 -1.41 3.22
C VAL A 283 60.46 -2.77 2.63
N GLN A 284 60.55 -2.85 1.30
CA GLN A 284 60.80 -4.11 0.57
C GLN A 284 62.16 -4.72 0.89
N ASN A 285 63.15 -3.90 1.24
CA ASN A 285 64.50 -4.34 1.56
C ASN A 285 64.70 -4.75 3.03
N LEU A 286 63.70 -4.58 3.91
CA LEU A 286 63.82 -4.97 5.32
C LEU A 286 63.81 -6.47 5.50
N LYS A 287 64.72 -6.95 6.35
CA LYS A 287 64.71 -8.34 6.75
C LYS A 287 63.53 -8.60 7.70
N PRO A 288 62.70 -9.63 7.45
CA PRO A 288 61.56 -9.95 8.32
C PRO A 288 62.02 -10.27 9.74
N VAL A 289 61.30 -9.72 10.72
CA VAL A 289 61.52 -9.99 12.15
C VAL A 289 61.05 -11.43 12.45
N LYS A 290 61.92 -12.24 13.06
CA LYS A 290 61.57 -13.61 13.44
C LYS A 290 60.77 -13.59 14.75
N MET A 291 59.47 -13.85 14.68
CA MET A 291 58.64 -14.07 15.86
C MET A 291 58.71 -15.53 16.30
N GLN A 292 58.76 -15.78 17.61
CA GLN A 292 58.57 -17.11 18.18
C GLN A 292 57.09 -17.29 18.55
N TYR A 293 56.36 -18.06 17.74
CA TYR A 293 54.96 -18.39 18.06
C TYR A 293 54.90 -19.58 19.02
N GLY A 294 54.41 -19.34 20.24
CA GLY A 294 54.11 -20.39 21.21
C GLY A 294 52.75 -21.05 20.96
N ARG A 295 52.64 -22.37 21.22
CA ARG A 295 51.41 -23.15 21.02
C ARG A 295 50.25 -22.68 21.90
N GLN A 296 50.50 -22.40 23.19
CA GLN A 296 49.47 -21.91 24.13
C GLN A 296 48.89 -20.56 23.69
N ARG A 297 49.75 -19.68 23.14
CA ARG A 297 49.32 -18.38 22.68
C ARG A 297 48.37 -18.46 21.48
N SER A 298 48.68 -19.31 20.50
CA SER A 298 47.79 -19.53 19.36
C SER A 298 46.41 -20.05 19.78
N GLN A 299 46.34 -20.84 20.86
CA GLN A 299 45.07 -21.30 21.43
C GLN A 299 44.29 -20.17 22.10
N ILE A 300 44.95 -19.34 22.91
CA ILE A 300 44.32 -18.17 23.56
C ILE A 300 43.84 -17.17 22.50
N GLU A 301 44.63 -16.94 21.45
CA GLU A 301 44.26 -16.05 20.35
C GLU A 301 43.03 -16.61 19.60
N SER A 302 43.04 -17.89 19.22
CA SER A 302 41.89 -18.53 18.57
C SER A 302 40.62 -18.49 19.44
N PHE A 303 40.76 -18.74 20.74
CA PHE A 303 39.63 -18.72 21.68
C PHE A 303 39.10 -17.30 21.91
N GLY A 304 39.99 -16.31 22.06
CA GLY A 304 39.63 -14.90 22.15
C GLY A 304 38.92 -14.41 20.89
N LEU A 305 39.41 -14.81 19.71
CA LEU A 305 38.75 -14.54 18.43
C LEU A 305 37.36 -15.16 18.35
N LEU A 306 37.19 -16.39 18.85
CA LEU A 306 35.89 -17.06 18.88
C LEU A 306 34.89 -16.35 19.80
N ILE A 307 35.27 -16.06 21.05
CA ILE A 307 34.43 -15.31 21.99
C ILE A 307 34.01 -13.98 21.40
N LEU A 308 34.97 -13.29 20.78
CA LEU A 308 34.74 -11.96 20.27
C LEU A 308 33.90 -11.96 18.99
N LEU A 309 34.04 -12.96 18.13
CA LEU A 309 33.12 -13.18 17.01
C LEU A 309 31.70 -13.44 17.52
N ILE A 310 31.54 -14.32 18.53
CA ILE A 310 30.22 -14.62 19.10
C ILE A 310 29.63 -13.37 19.74
N SER A 311 30.38 -12.63 20.57
CA SER A 311 29.86 -11.45 21.26
C SER A 311 29.50 -10.33 20.29
N THR A 312 30.32 -10.10 19.26
CA THR A 312 30.05 -9.06 18.25
C THR A 312 28.91 -9.42 17.29
N LEU A 313 28.49 -10.69 17.22
CA LEU A 313 27.27 -11.09 16.53
C LEU A 313 26.05 -11.04 17.44
N LEU A 314 26.13 -11.62 18.64
CA LEU A 314 25.01 -11.69 19.57
C LEU A 314 24.61 -10.33 20.12
N ILE A 315 25.58 -9.46 20.47
CA ILE A 315 25.27 -8.16 21.08
C ILE A 315 24.47 -7.26 20.12
N PRO A 316 24.87 -7.01 18.86
CA PRO A 316 24.05 -6.23 17.93
C PRO A 316 22.70 -6.89 17.61
N TYR A 317 22.64 -8.22 17.57
CA TYR A 317 21.39 -8.93 17.37
C TYR A 317 20.38 -8.62 18.49
N PHE A 318 20.76 -8.85 19.75
CA PHE A 318 19.87 -8.64 20.89
C PHE A 318 19.62 -7.16 21.21
N LEU A 319 20.62 -6.29 21.07
CA LEU A 319 20.49 -4.88 21.46
C LEU A 319 19.95 -3.97 20.35
N LEU A 320 20.09 -4.35 19.07
CA LEU A 320 19.72 -3.48 17.95
C LEU A 320 18.69 -4.13 17.02
N LEU A 321 18.93 -5.34 16.53
CA LEU A 321 18.07 -5.96 15.51
C LEU A 321 16.75 -6.49 16.09
N GLN A 322 16.76 -7.16 17.23
CA GLN A 322 15.54 -7.65 17.86
C GLN A 322 14.59 -6.49 18.23
N PRO A 323 15.03 -5.41 18.90
CA PRO A 323 14.17 -4.26 19.17
C PRO A 323 13.66 -3.55 17.92
N LEU A 324 14.45 -3.53 16.83
CA LEU A 324 14.00 -3.01 15.54
C LEU A 324 12.87 -3.87 14.97
N ALA A 325 13.04 -5.20 14.95
CA ALA A 325 12.03 -6.13 14.45
C ALA A 325 10.72 -6.03 15.26
N GLU A 326 10.82 -5.96 16.58
CA GLU A 326 9.66 -5.73 17.45
C GLU A 326 8.97 -4.39 17.12
N SER A 327 9.75 -3.32 16.94
CA SER A 327 9.20 -2.02 16.54
C SER A 327 8.53 -2.05 15.17
N MET A 328 9.09 -2.77 14.19
CA MET A 328 8.49 -2.98 12.86
C MET A 328 7.14 -3.69 12.95
N ILE A 329 7.07 -4.75 13.76
CA ILE A 329 5.80 -5.45 14.01
C ILE A 329 4.81 -4.51 14.68
N THR A 330 5.22 -3.72 15.67
CA THR A 330 4.35 -2.72 16.30
C THR A 330 3.83 -1.71 15.28
N VAL A 331 4.68 -1.17 14.40
CA VAL A 331 4.24 -0.25 13.33
C VAL A 331 3.23 -0.91 12.41
N LYS A 332 3.49 -2.14 11.93
CA LYS A 332 2.54 -2.90 11.10
C LYS A 332 1.23 -3.14 11.85
N LYS A 333 1.27 -3.44 13.15
CA LYS A 333 0.08 -3.63 13.97
C LYS A 333 -0.75 -2.35 14.11
N GLU A 334 -0.11 -1.21 14.34
CA GLU A 334 -0.78 0.10 14.40
C GLU A 334 -1.39 0.52 13.06
N LEU A 335 -0.77 0.15 11.93
CA LEU A 335 -1.31 0.40 10.60
C LEU A 335 -2.46 -0.56 10.25
N CYS A 336 -2.31 -1.86 10.56
CA CYS A 336 -3.13 -2.91 9.96
C CYS A 336 -3.79 -3.88 10.94
N SER A 337 -3.21 -4.19 12.10
CA SER A 337 -3.77 -5.25 12.97
C SER A 337 -4.93 -4.77 13.83
N PHE A 338 -4.90 -3.51 14.28
CA PHE A 338 -5.87 -3.04 15.26
C PHE A 338 -7.20 -2.59 14.61
N GLY A 339 -8.26 -3.27 15.05
CA GLY A 339 -9.65 -2.88 14.82
C GLY A 339 -10.17 -3.22 13.43
N ASN A 340 -11.37 -2.72 13.15
CA ASN A 340 -11.97 -2.89 11.84
C ASN A 340 -11.19 -2.03 10.81
N GLN A 341 -10.79 -2.61 9.69
CA GLN A 341 -10.23 -1.86 8.56
C GLN A 341 -11.33 -1.41 7.61
N THR A 342 -12.46 -2.10 7.61
CA THR A 342 -13.51 -1.96 6.61
C THR A 342 -14.55 -0.91 7.02
N PHE A 343 -14.10 0.28 7.38
CA PHE A 343 -14.98 1.42 7.57
C PHE A 343 -14.30 2.74 7.23
N VAL A 344 -15.11 3.76 6.93
CA VAL A 344 -14.69 5.16 6.85
C VAL A 344 -15.59 6.02 7.72
N VAL A 345 -15.11 7.20 8.07
CA VAL A 345 -15.81 8.22 8.84
C VAL A 345 -15.79 9.52 8.04
N GLY A 346 -16.96 10.13 7.91
CA GLY A 346 -17.12 11.49 7.41
C GLY A 346 -17.63 12.40 8.50
N HIS A 347 -17.14 13.64 8.51
CA HIS A 347 -17.66 14.70 9.38
C HIS A 347 -18.50 15.65 8.54
N ASN A 348 -19.79 15.72 8.85
CA ASN A 348 -20.66 16.72 8.25
C ASN A 348 -20.51 18.03 9.04
N SER A 349 -19.90 19.04 8.43
CA SER A 349 -19.65 20.33 9.06
C SER A 349 -20.90 21.15 9.35
N GLU A 350 -22.00 20.92 8.63
CA GLU A 350 -23.26 21.63 8.85
C GLU A 350 -24.02 21.06 10.03
N THR A 351 -24.14 19.73 10.10
CA THR A 351 -24.86 19.05 11.19
C THR A 351 -23.98 18.77 12.41
N GLN A 352 -22.65 18.96 12.29
CA GLN A 352 -21.66 18.62 13.31
C GLN A 352 -21.66 17.13 13.69
N GLN A 353 -22.17 16.26 12.81
CA GLN A 353 -22.24 14.81 13.04
C GLN A 353 -21.09 14.07 12.36
N ASN A 354 -20.63 13.00 13.00
CA ASN A 354 -19.73 12.03 12.40
C ASN A 354 -20.54 10.83 11.93
N LEU A 355 -20.46 10.50 10.65
CA LEU A 355 -21.13 9.38 10.03
C LEU A 355 -20.10 8.31 9.68
N GLY A 356 -20.35 7.08 10.11
CA GLY A 356 -19.53 5.93 9.74
C GLY A 356 -20.17 5.15 8.60
N LEU A 357 -19.38 4.73 7.61
CA LEU A 357 -19.80 3.82 6.55
C LEU A 357 -18.93 2.56 6.62
N VAL A 358 -19.56 1.38 6.70
CA VAL A 358 -18.85 0.10 6.57
C VAL A 358 -18.48 -0.10 5.11
N THR A 359 -17.20 -0.30 4.83
CA THR A 359 -16.65 -0.49 3.49
C THR A 359 -16.53 -1.96 3.14
N LYS A 360 -16.29 -2.28 1.87
CA LYS A 360 -15.99 -3.66 1.45
C LYS A 360 -14.63 -4.12 2.02
N SER A 361 -14.49 -5.43 2.22
CA SER A 361 -13.21 -6.04 2.59
C SER A 361 -12.31 -6.24 1.36
N VAL A 362 -11.02 -6.46 1.60
CA VAL A 362 -9.93 -6.51 0.60
C VAL A 362 -10.10 -7.62 -0.45
N PHE A 363 -10.93 -8.64 -0.21
CA PHE A 363 -10.82 -9.94 -0.89
C PHE A 363 -12.02 -10.40 -1.72
N ASP A 364 -12.88 -9.49 -2.17
CA ASP A 364 -13.87 -9.87 -3.18
C ASP A 364 -13.44 -9.38 -4.56
N ASP A 365 -12.38 -9.98 -5.09
CA ASP A 365 -11.88 -9.75 -6.46
C ASP A 365 -12.92 -10.12 -7.53
N SER A 366 -14.03 -10.76 -7.13
CA SER A 366 -15.14 -11.10 -8.02
C SER A 366 -16.08 -9.91 -8.34
N ASN A 367 -16.01 -8.83 -7.57
CA ASN A 367 -17.00 -7.74 -7.64
C ASN A 367 -16.34 -6.38 -7.93
N LEU A 368 -15.87 -6.20 -9.17
CA LEU A 368 -15.54 -4.87 -9.70
C LEU A 368 -16.75 -3.93 -9.50
N SER A 369 -16.51 -2.70 -9.05
CA SER A 369 -17.56 -1.66 -9.09
C SER A 369 -18.02 -1.43 -10.53
N LEU A 370 -19.22 -0.89 -10.71
CA LEU A 370 -19.74 -0.56 -12.05
C LEU A 370 -18.77 0.33 -12.84
N THR A 371 -18.11 1.28 -12.16
CA THR A 371 -17.10 2.14 -12.77
C THR A 371 -15.83 1.37 -13.13
N GLU A 372 -15.33 0.49 -12.25
CA GLU A 372 -14.17 -0.36 -12.57
C GLU A 372 -14.45 -1.32 -13.71
N LEU A 373 -15.63 -1.93 -13.75
CA LEU A 373 -16.06 -2.77 -14.84
C LEU A 373 -16.16 -1.97 -16.15
N ALA A 374 -16.69 -0.74 -16.08
CA ALA A 374 -16.77 0.13 -17.25
C ALA A 374 -15.37 0.52 -17.77
N VAL A 375 -14.43 0.83 -16.87
CA VAL A 375 -13.04 1.07 -17.23
C VAL A 375 -12.37 -0.21 -17.75
N ASP A 376 -12.58 -1.36 -17.10
CA ASP A 376 -12.00 -2.65 -17.50
C ASP A 376 -12.45 -3.04 -18.92
N SER A 377 -13.75 -2.83 -19.21
CA SER A 377 -14.34 -3.08 -20.53
C SER A 377 -13.79 -2.18 -21.64
N HIS A 378 -13.20 -1.03 -21.32
CA HIS A 378 -12.82 -0.03 -22.31
C HIS A 378 -11.31 0.31 -22.34
N LYS A 379 -10.55 0.06 -21.27
CA LYS A 379 -9.15 0.52 -21.13
C LYS A 379 -8.18 0.05 -22.21
N PHE A 380 -8.48 -1.07 -22.88
CA PHE A 380 -7.67 -1.61 -23.99
C PHE A 380 -8.38 -1.53 -25.35
N ASN A 381 -9.55 -0.91 -25.41
CA ASN A 381 -10.29 -0.74 -26.65
C ASN A 381 -9.56 0.28 -27.54
N THR A 382 -9.37 -0.07 -28.81
CA THR A 382 -8.62 0.73 -29.80
C THR A 382 -9.45 1.86 -30.43
N GLY A 383 -10.69 2.06 -29.96
CA GLY A 383 -11.57 3.16 -30.36
C GLY A 383 -12.53 2.84 -31.51
N PHE A 384 -12.52 1.61 -32.03
CA PHE A 384 -13.45 1.16 -33.07
C PHE A 384 -14.64 0.35 -32.54
N GLU A 385 -14.55 -0.20 -31.32
CA GLU A 385 -15.63 -0.96 -30.71
C GLU A 385 -16.46 -0.04 -29.80
N GLU A 386 -17.78 -0.15 -29.91
CA GLU A 386 -18.70 0.59 -29.05
C GLU A 386 -18.48 0.23 -27.57
N PRO A 387 -18.49 1.22 -26.66
CA PRO A 387 -18.35 0.94 -25.24
C PRO A 387 -19.54 0.11 -24.74
N TYR A 388 -19.25 -1.00 -24.05
CA TYR A 388 -20.28 -1.94 -23.59
C TYR A 388 -21.19 -1.33 -22.51
N ILE A 389 -20.63 -0.60 -21.54
CA ILE A 389 -21.37 -0.02 -20.38
C ILE A 389 -20.92 1.40 -20.02
N LEU A 390 -20.50 2.19 -21.01
CA LEU A 390 -19.99 3.54 -20.76
C LEU A 390 -20.48 4.55 -21.80
N PHE A 391 -20.86 5.73 -21.33
CA PHE A 391 -21.18 6.87 -22.18
C PHE A 391 -20.05 7.89 -22.15
N PHE A 392 -19.58 8.27 -23.33
CA PHE A 392 -18.65 9.38 -23.48
C PHE A 392 -19.42 10.67 -23.72
N ALA A 393 -19.24 11.63 -22.82
CA ALA A 393 -19.72 12.98 -23.05
C ALA A 393 -18.98 13.62 -24.24
N ALA A 394 -19.68 14.42 -25.03
CA ALA A 394 -19.09 15.09 -26.19
C ALA A 394 -17.97 16.09 -25.82
N ASN A 395 -17.98 16.61 -24.59
CA ASN A 395 -16.96 17.53 -24.07
C ASN A 395 -17.00 17.57 -22.52
N ALA A 396 -16.00 18.22 -21.92
CA ALA A 396 -15.86 18.32 -20.47
C ALA A 396 -17.05 19.01 -19.77
N ARG A 397 -17.65 20.04 -20.38
CA ARG A 397 -18.83 20.69 -19.81
C ARG A 397 -20.02 19.74 -19.78
N ALA A 398 -20.25 18.99 -20.86
CA ALA A 398 -21.31 17.99 -20.91
C ALA A 398 -21.07 16.89 -19.86
N PHE A 399 -19.82 16.46 -19.68
CA PHE A 399 -19.46 15.50 -18.62
C PHE A 399 -19.82 16.02 -17.21
N ASP A 400 -19.43 17.26 -16.89
CA ASP A 400 -19.77 17.88 -15.61
C ASP A 400 -21.28 18.05 -15.43
N GLN A 401 -22.01 18.34 -16.52
CA GLN A 401 -23.47 18.40 -16.50
C GLN A 401 -24.08 17.03 -16.21
N TYR A 402 -23.66 15.97 -16.90
CA TYR A 402 -24.14 14.61 -16.66
C TYR A 402 -23.85 14.11 -15.24
N LEU A 403 -22.68 14.45 -14.68
CA LEU A 403 -22.34 14.08 -13.30
C LEU A 403 -23.25 14.71 -12.25
N ASN A 404 -23.77 15.91 -12.53
CA ASN A 404 -24.63 16.65 -11.60
C ASN A 404 -26.12 16.54 -11.95
N TRP A 405 -26.48 15.78 -12.99
CA TRP A 405 -27.87 15.60 -13.38
C TRP A 405 -28.57 14.66 -12.41
N ASP A 406 -29.74 15.09 -11.92
CA ASP A 406 -30.63 14.18 -11.22
C ASP A 406 -31.48 13.37 -12.21
N MET A 407 -32.03 12.27 -11.73
CA MET A 407 -32.83 11.37 -12.57
C MET A 407 -34.09 12.06 -13.13
N ALA A 408 -34.66 13.05 -12.43
CA ALA A 408 -35.86 13.75 -12.90
C ALA A 408 -35.55 14.64 -14.12
N ALA A 409 -34.40 15.31 -14.09
CA ALA A 409 -33.90 16.11 -15.20
C ALA A 409 -33.54 15.20 -16.38
N GLU A 410 -32.82 14.09 -16.14
CA GLU A 410 -32.45 13.13 -17.19
C GLU A 410 -33.69 12.60 -17.93
N VAL A 411 -34.69 12.09 -17.21
CA VAL A 411 -35.89 11.54 -17.87
C VAL A 411 -36.75 12.60 -18.57
N SER A 412 -36.61 13.88 -18.21
CA SER A 412 -37.36 14.97 -18.83
C SER A 412 -36.84 15.34 -20.24
N GLU A 413 -35.59 14.99 -20.56
CA GLU A 413 -35.02 15.18 -21.90
C GLU A 413 -35.59 14.17 -22.91
N TRP A 414 -36.20 13.08 -22.44
CA TRP A 414 -36.79 12.05 -23.30
C TRP A 414 -38.26 12.34 -23.60
N GLY A 415 -38.52 12.80 -24.83
CA GLY A 415 -39.88 13.13 -25.31
C GLY A 415 -40.77 11.93 -25.64
N PHE A 416 -40.31 10.70 -25.43
CA PHE A 416 -41.04 9.46 -25.74
C PHE A 416 -40.71 8.38 -24.73
N CYS A 417 -41.60 7.40 -24.57
CA CYS A 417 -41.34 6.25 -23.72
C CYS A 417 -40.37 5.30 -24.44
N ILE A 418 -39.11 5.21 -23.96
CA ILE A 418 -38.00 4.51 -24.63
C ILE A 418 -38.40 3.10 -25.05
N GLU A 419 -38.86 2.29 -24.10
CA GLU A 419 -39.19 0.89 -24.37
C GLU A 419 -40.25 0.73 -25.48
N THR A 420 -41.37 1.46 -25.41
CA THR A 420 -42.44 1.33 -26.42
C THR A 420 -42.01 1.86 -27.78
N ALA A 421 -41.17 2.89 -27.83
CA ALA A 421 -40.63 3.43 -29.08
C ALA A 421 -39.64 2.46 -29.74
N MET A 422 -38.94 1.66 -28.94
CA MET A 422 -37.90 0.70 -29.35
C MET A 422 -38.41 -0.73 -29.51
N GLN A 423 -39.67 -1.04 -29.19
CA GLN A 423 -40.29 -2.34 -29.45
C GLN A 423 -40.64 -2.52 -30.94
N SER A 424 -40.81 -3.76 -31.41
CA SER A 424 -41.20 -4.05 -32.79
C SER A 424 -42.48 -3.31 -33.18
N GLY A 425 -42.40 -2.40 -34.15
CA GLY A 425 -43.51 -1.54 -34.59
C GLY A 425 -43.56 -0.16 -33.92
N GLY A 426 -42.68 0.11 -32.95
CA GLY A 426 -42.44 1.44 -32.39
C GLY A 426 -41.74 2.37 -33.38
N SER A 427 -41.87 3.68 -33.16
CA SER A 427 -41.38 4.72 -34.08
C SER A 427 -39.86 4.78 -34.23
N LEU A 428 -39.12 4.22 -33.28
CA LEU A 428 -37.65 4.20 -33.26
C LEU A 428 -37.07 2.78 -33.35
N TYR A 429 -37.92 1.79 -33.66
CA TYR A 429 -37.48 0.41 -33.85
C TYR A 429 -36.47 0.33 -35.00
N GLY A 430 -35.24 -0.07 -34.69
CA GLY A 430 -34.16 -0.17 -35.68
C GLY A 430 -33.44 1.15 -35.99
N ASP A 431 -33.67 2.22 -35.22
CA ASP A 431 -32.94 3.47 -35.39
C ASP A 431 -31.44 3.27 -35.06
N PRO A 432 -30.52 3.49 -36.03
CA PRO A 432 -29.11 3.18 -35.85
C PRO A 432 -28.38 4.11 -34.88
N LEU A 433 -28.95 5.25 -34.52
CA LEU A 433 -28.36 6.20 -33.56
C LEU A 433 -28.86 5.94 -32.15
N ILE A 434 -30.16 5.65 -32.00
CA ILE A 434 -30.79 5.47 -30.68
C ILE A 434 -30.58 4.06 -30.15
N GLN A 435 -30.61 3.04 -31.00
CA GLN A 435 -30.53 1.65 -30.56
C GLN A 435 -29.24 1.30 -29.79
N PRO A 436 -28.04 1.72 -30.23
CA PRO A 436 -26.81 1.48 -29.46
C PRO A 436 -26.82 2.19 -28.09
N VAL A 437 -27.34 3.42 -28.04
CA VAL A 437 -27.47 4.19 -26.80
C VAL A 437 -28.41 3.48 -25.83
N VAL A 438 -29.60 3.10 -26.27
CA VAL A 438 -30.56 2.37 -25.42
C VAL A 438 -29.99 1.02 -24.96
N GLY A 439 -29.28 0.31 -25.85
CA GLY A 439 -28.59 -0.94 -25.51
C GLY A 439 -27.53 -0.76 -24.41
N THR A 440 -26.71 0.28 -24.50
CA THR A 440 -25.72 0.60 -23.45
C THR A 440 -26.39 1.01 -22.15
N MET A 441 -27.46 1.81 -22.18
CA MET A 441 -28.22 2.16 -20.97
C MET A 441 -28.84 0.93 -20.30
N LEU A 442 -29.37 -0.02 -21.08
CA LEU A 442 -29.93 -1.27 -20.57
C LEU A 442 -28.86 -2.14 -19.89
N ARG A 443 -27.69 -2.28 -20.52
CA ARG A 443 -26.55 -3.01 -19.94
C ARG A 443 -26.04 -2.34 -18.66
N MET A 444 -25.97 -1.01 -18.64
CA MET A 444 -25.63 -0.25 -17.42
C MET A 444 -26.67 -0.46 -16.32
N ALA A 445 -27.96 -0.46 -16.66
CA ALA A 445 -29.03 -0.73 -15.70
C ALA A 445 -28.90 -2.14 -15.11
N GLY A 446 -28.71 -3.15 -15.95
CA GLY A 446 -28.47 -4.53 -15.51
C GLY A 446 -27.24 -4.67 -14.64
N ALA A 447 -26.11 -4.11 -15.07
CA ALA A 447 -24.85 -4.17 -14.33
C ALA A 447 -24.97 -3.48 -12.96
N SER A 448 -25.73 -2.38 -12.84
CA SER A 448 -26.01 -1.74 -11.54
C SER A 448 -26.80 -2.63 -10.57
N LEU A 449 -27.53 -3.61 -11.10
CA LEU A 449 -28.32 -4.59 -10.36
C LEU A 449 -27.60 -5.95 -10.22
N GLY A 450 -26.31 -6.02 -10.58
CA GLY A 450 -25.51 -7.25 -10.53
C GLY A 450 -25.83 -8.26 -11.64
N ARG A 451 -26.39 -7.82 -12.77
CA ARG A 451 -26.68 -8.63 -13.96
C ARG A 451 -25.70 -8.27 -15.09
N LEU A 452 -24.60 -9.03 -15.21
CA LEU A 452 -23.58 -8.82 -16.25
C LEU A 452 -23.83 -9.64 -17.52
N ASP A 453 -24.48 -10.79 -17.40
CA ASP A 453 -24.73 -11.72 -18.52
C ASP A 453 -26.00 -11.37 -19.31
N LEU A 454 -26.20 -10.08 -19.59
CA LEU A 454 -27.31 -9.60 -20.40
C LEU A 454 -26.92 -9.63 -21.88
N ASP A 455 -26.86 -10.83 -22.45
CA ASP A 455 -26.61 -11.03 -23.88
C ASP A 455 -27.85 -10.60 -24.70
N ASP A 456 -27.87 -9.35 -25.16
CA ASP A 456 -28.89 -8.77 -26.05
C ASP A 456 -30.35 -8.86 -25.56
N ARG A 457 -30.57 -9.08 -24.26
CA ARG A 457 -31.90 -9.42 -23.71
C ARG A 457 -32.75 -8.21 -23.37
N ALA A 458 -34.04 -8.36 -23.66
CA ALA A 458 -35.09 -7.37 -23.51
C ALA A 458 -35.40 -7.05 -22.04
N CYS A 459 -36.04 -5.90 -21.83
CA CYS A 459 -36.57 -5.45 -20.55
C CYS A 459 -37.31 -6.52 -19.73
N ALA A 460 -37.95 -7.49 -20.40
CA ALA A 460 -38.70 -8.59 -19.78
C ALA A 460 -37.91 -9.37 -18.73
N ASP A 461 -36.61 -9.60 -18.94
CA ASP A 461 -35.77 -10.38 -18.03
C ASP A 461 -35.47 -9.64 -16.71
N LEU A 462 -35.56 -8.31 -16.74
CA LEU A 462 -35.32 -7.43 -15.60
C LEU A 462 -36.62 -7.00 -14.91
N LYS A 463 -37.78 -7.53 -15.33
CA LYS A 463 -39.10 -7.14 -14.79
C LYS A 463 -39.19 -7.24 -13.27
N LEU A 464 -38.60 -8.30 -12.69
CA LEU A 464 -38.61 -8.53 -11.25
C LEU A 464 -37.79 -7.51 -10.47
N ASP A 465 -36.81 -6.88 -11.12
CA ASP A 465 -35.93 -5.89 -10.50
C ASP A 465 -36.54 -4.46 -10.58
N CYS A 466 -37.63 -4.25 -11.32
CA CYS A 466 -38.27 -2.93 -11.51
C CYS A 466 -38.79 -2.28 -10.22
N SER A 467 -39.06 -3.06 -9.17
CA SER A 467 -39.49 -2.57 -7.85
C SER A 467 -38.31 -2.19 -6.95
N LEU A 468 -37.09 -2.57 -7.30
CA LEU A 468 -35.91 -2.25 -6.49
C LEU A 468 -35.67 -0.73 -6.48
N PRO A 469 -35.34 -0.14 -5.32
CA PRO A 469 -35.07 1.29 -5.22
C PRO A 469 -33.99 1.78 -6.19
N ASP A 470 -32.95 0.99 -6.40
CA ASP A 470 -31.79 1.30 -7.26
C ASP A 470 -32.07 1.12 -8.76
N ALA A 471 -33.20 0.52 -9.14
CA ALA A 471 -33.57 0.27 -10.54
C ALA A 471 -34.10 1.51 -11.30
N ARG A 472 -33.56 2.70 -11.01
CA ARG A 472 -34.02 3.97 -11.64
C ARG A 472 -33.70 4.01 -13.14
N LEU A 473 -32.46 3.70 -13.51
CA LEU A 473 -32.06 3.64 -14.91
C LEU A 473 -32.83 2.53 -15.66
N LEU A 474 -33.12 1.41 -14.98
CA LEU A 474 -33.96 0.35 -15.53
C LEU A 474 -35.37 0.88 -15.83
N ARG A 475 -36.01 1.60 -14.90
CA ARG A 475 -37.35 2.19 -15.13
C ARG A 475 -37.38 3.24 -16.25
N MET A 476 -36.27 3.93 -16.47
CA MET A 476 -36.12 4.85 -17.59
C MET A 476 -36.08 4.13 -18.93
N VAL A 477 -35.23 3.10 -19.05
CA VAL A 477 -35.05 2.37 -20.31
C VAL A 477 -36.22 1.41 -20.57
N CYS A 478 -36.73 0.78 -19.52
CA CYS A 478 -37.76 -0.26 -19.52
C CYS A 478 -39.07 0.21 -18.89
N GLY A 479 -39.50 1.41 -19.26
CA GLY A 479 -40.66 2.06 -18.65
C GLY A 479 -41.96 1.25 -18.78
N ALA A 480 -42.18 0.51 -19.87
CA ALA A 480 -43.39 -0.27 -20.06
C ALA A 480 -43.38 -1.58 -19.25
N THR A 481 -42.30 -2.34 -19.34
CA THR A 481 -42.09 -3.57 -18.54
C THR A 481 -42.13 -3.27 -17.06
N CYS A 482 -41.56 -2.14 -16.64
CA CYS A 482 -41.64 -1.68 -15.26
C CYS A 482 -42.98 -1.01 -14.91
N GLY A 483 -43.96 -0.91 -15.80
CA GLY A 483 -45.31 -0.40 -15.49
C GLY A 483 -45.39 1.12 -15.30
N CYS A 484 -44.45 1.92 -15.81
CA CYS A 484 -44.57 3.38 -15.85
C CYS A 484 -45.72 3.84 -16.75
N ASN A 485 -46.09 3.05 -17.76
CA ASN A 485 -47.19 3.35 -18.69
C ASN A 485 -48.52 2.63 -18.35
N ASP A 486 -48.56 1.88 -17.25
CA ASP A 486 -49.73 1.15 -16.78
C ASP A 486 -50.27 1.82 -15.50
N PRO A 487 -51.48 2.41 -15.51
CA PRO A 487 -52.05 3.09 -14.33
C PRO A 487 -52.36 2.14 -13.16
N TYR A 488 -52.35 0.82 -13.38
CA TYR A 488 -52.70 -0.19 -12.37
C TYR A 488 -51.51 -0.94 -11.77
N ALA A 489 -50.31 -0.81 -12.36
CA ALA A 489 -49.07 -1.32 -11.76
C ALA A 489 -48.81 -0.79 -10.33
N SER A 490 -47.92 -1.41 -9.56
CA SER A 490 -47.52 -0.88 -8.25
C SER A 490 -47.08 0.59 -8.35
N ALA A 491 -47.60 1.44 -7.47
CA ALA A 491 -47.35 2.88 -7.51
C ALA A 491 -45.91 3.28 -7.10
N TRP A 492 -45.16 2.37 -6.49
CA TRP A 492 -43.78 2.64 -6.08
C TRP A 492 -42.89 2.94 -7.28
N HIS A 493 -42.09 3.99 -7.11
CA HIS A 493 -41.08 4.40 -8.07
C HIS A 493 -41.64 4.80 -9.44
N LYS A 494 -42.97 5.03 -9.57
CA LYS A 494 -43.63 5.46 -10.81
C LYS A 494 -43.71 6.97 -10.96
N VAL A 495 -42.56 7.63 -10.79
CA VAL A 495 -42.44 9.09 -10.87
C VAL A 495 -41.14 9.48 -11.60
N PRO A 496 -41.02 10.70 -12.14
CA PRO A 496 -39.84 11.11 -12.90
C PRO A 496 -38.52 10.97 -12.13
N SER A 497 -38.49 11.38 -10.85
CA SER A 497 -37.29 11.28 -10.01
C SER A 497 -36.82 9.84 -9.74
N GLN A 498 -37.66 8.85 -10.06
CA GLN A 498 -37.35 7.43 -9.88
C GLN A 498 -37.14 6.71 -11.22
N GLY A 499 -37.07 7.45 -12.32
CA GLY A 499 -36.73 6.92 -13.64
C GLY A 499 -37.90 6.82 -14.62
N CYS A 500 -39.15 7.05 -14.23
CA CYS A 500 -40.25 6.98 -15.20
C CYS A 500 -40.31 8.22 -16.09
N ILE A 501 -40.13 8.04 -17.40
CA ILE A 501 -40.18 9.12 -18.38
C ILE A 501 -41.59 9.75 -18.42
N PRO A 502 -41.72 11.09 -18.46
CA PRO A 502 -43.02 11.78 -18.51
C PRO A 502 -43.94 11.28 -19.63
N ALA A 503 -43.40 10.96 -20.80
CA ALA A 503 -44.19 10.37 -21.90
C ALA A 503 -44.78 8.99 -21.55
N CYS A 504 -44.06 8.13 -20.82
CA CYS A 504 -44.63 6.87 -20.32
C CYS A 504 -45.77 7.14 -19.33
N LEU A 505 -45.56 8.09 -18.40
CA LEU A 505 -46.56 8.45 -17.40
C LEU A 505 -47.82 9.06 -18.05
N GLN A 506 -47.65 9.85 -19.10
CA GLN A 506 -48.76 10.40 -19.87
C GLN A 506 -49.61 9.29 -20.49
N HIS A 507 -49.00 8.23 -21.04
CA HIS A 507 -49.77 7.08 -21.53
C HIS A 507 -50.59 6.40 -20.42
N ALA A 508 -50.07 6.32 -19.19
CA ALA A 508 -50.83 5.82 -18.06
C ALA A 508 -52.01 6.75 -17.72
N THR A 509 -51.80 8.07 -17.75
CA THR A 509 -52.84 9.08 -17.55
C THR A 509 -53.92 8.99 -18.63
N ASP A 510 -53.56 8.79 -19.89
CA ASP A 510 -54.51 8.67 -21.00
C ASP A 510 -55.36 7.39 -20.87
N GLN A 511 -54.76 6.27 -20.45
CA GLN A 511 -55.50 5.03 -20.16
C GLN A 511 -56.47 5.21 -18.99
N LEU A 512 -56.05 5.93 -17.96
CA LEU A 512 -56.86 6.24 -16.79
C LEU A 512 -57.99 7.23 -17.09
N ALA A 513 -57.79 8.14 -18.04
CA ALA A 513 -58.85 9.01 -18.56
C ALA A 513 -59.94 8.22 -19.31
N ALA A 514 -59.60 7.05 -19.85
CA ALA A 514 -60.53 6.15 -20.52
C ALA A 514 -61.16 5.09 -19.57
N SER A 515 -60.69 4.98 -18.33
CA SER A 515 -61.21 4.00 -17.36
C SER A 515 -62.49 4.48 -16.68
N THR A 516 -63.21 3.59 -16.01
CA THR A 516 -64.33 3.96 -15.14
C THR A 516 -63.80 4.60 -13.85
N CYS A 517 -64.55 5.56 -13.30
CA CYS A 517 -64.23 6.19 -12.00
C CYS A 517 -64.72 5.29 -10.84
N GLU A 518 -64.16 4.08 -10.77
CA GLU A 518 -64.47 3.10 -9.74
C GLU A 518 -63.18 2.65 -9.05
N ASP A 519 -63.26 2.35 -7.76
CA ASP A 519 -62.14 1.76 -7.03
C ASP A 519 -61.84 0.37 -7.59
N GLN A 520 -60.57 0.14 -7.93
CA GLN A 520 -60.14 -1.16 -8.43
C GLN A 520 -60.25 -2.23 -7.34
N ILE A 521 -60.68 -3.42 -7.74
CA ILE A 521 -60.65 -4.59 -6.85
C ILE A 521 -59.19 -4.89 -6.52
N VAL A 522 -58.91 -5.21 -5.25
CA VAL A 522 -57.57 -5.53 -4.75
C VAL A 522 -56.88 -6.51 -5.69
N ALA A 523 -55.89 -6.01 -6.42
CA ALA A 523 -55.11 -6.76 -7.40
C ALA A 523 -53.73 -7.15 -6.82
N GLU A 524 -53.03 -8.06 -7.49
CA GLU A 524 -51.67 -8.48 -7.12
C GLU A 524 -50.72 -7.28 -6.97
N GLU A 525 -50.86 -6.26 -7.82
CA GLU A 525 -50.06 -5.02 -7.77
C GLU A 525 -50.32 -4.18 -6.51
N TRP A 526 -51.54 -4.21 -5.95
CA TRP A 526 -51.87 -3.55 -4.69
C TRP A 526 -51.15 -4.25 -3.53
N GLU A 527 -51.17 -5.57 -3.50
CA GLU A 527 -50.44 -6.34 -2.50
C GLU A 527 -48.93 -6.11 -2.64
N LEU A 528 -48.39 -6.12 -3.86
CA LEU A 528 -46.98 -5.85 -4.12
C LEU A 528 -46.57 -4.46 -3.61
N PHE A 529 -47.39 -3.43 -3.85
CA PHE A 529 -47.17 -2.09 -3.31
C PHE A 529 -47.06 -2.12 -1.79
N TRP A 530 -48.00 -2.72 -1.08
CA TRP A 530 -47.96 -2.71 0.39
C TRP A 530 -46.90 -3.65 0.98
N ASN A 531 -46.57 -4.75 0.31
CA ASN A 531 -45.53 -5.67 0.74
C ASN A 531 -44.13 -5.06 0.64
N THR A 532 -43.90 -4.16 -0.34
CA THR A 532 -42.61 -3.48 -0.56
C THR A 532 -42.50 -2.13 0.16
N TYR A 533 -43.52 -1.70 0.89
CA TYR A 533 -43.54 -0.41 1.59
C TYR A 533 -42.33 -0.18 2.52
N PRO A 534 -41.94 -1.13 3.41
CA PRO A 534 -40.81 -0.90 4.29
C PRO A 534 -39.49 -0.73 3.52
N ASP A 535 -39.28 -1.52 2.47
CA ASP A 535 -38.06 -1.46 1.65
C ASP A 535 -37.99 -0.15 0.86
N ALA A 536 -39.11 0.27 0.25
CA ALA A 536 -39.20 1.51 -0.50
C ALA A 536 -38.93 2.74 0.36
N ILE A 537 -39.48 2.79 1.59
CA ILE A 537 -39.24 3.88 2.55
C ILE A 537 -37.80 3.84 3.07
N SER A 538 -37.29 2.64 3.38
CA SER A 538 -35.93 2.49 3.90
C SER A 538 -34.91 3.05 2.92
N ALA A 539 -35.07 2.69 1.65
CA ALA A 539 -34.18 3.16 0.60
C ALA A 539 -34.38 4.65 0.28
N PHE A 540 -35.61 5.18 0.32
CA PHE A 540 -35.86 6.60 0.06
C PHE A 540 -35.19 7.52 1.10
N TYR A 541 -35.19 7.11 2.37
CA TYR A 541 -34.57 7.87 3.46
C TYR A 541 -33.13 7.44 3.79
N ASN A 542 -32.63 6.39 3.14
CA ASN A 542 -31.34 5.76 3.44
C ASN A 542 -31.20 5.38 4.93
N ILE A 543 -32.27 4.86 5.51
CA ILE A 543 -32.36 4.41 6.90
C ILE A 543 -33.09 3.08 6.89
N ASP A 544 -32.55 2.04 7.53
CA ASP A 544 -33.26 0.77 7.69
C ASP A 544 -34.54 0.98 8.52
N ALA A 545 -35.70 1.00 7.85
CA ALA A 545 -36.98 1.26 8.49
C ALA A 545 -37.30 0.19 9.53
N SER A 546 -36.73 -1.03 9.43
CA SER A 546 -36.93 -2.10 10.42
C SER A 546 -36.36 -1.79 11.79
N GLN A 547 -35.37 -0.89 11.85
CA GLN A 547 -34.75 -0.44 13.11
C GLN A 547 -35.49 0.77 13.71
N SER A 548 -36.43 1.36 12.97
CA SER A 548 -37.23 2.48 13.46
C SER A 548 -38.30 2.01 14.44
N SER A 549 -38.57 2.83 15.46
CA SER A 549 -39.71 2.63 16.36
C SER A 549 -41.07 2.69 15.64
N LEU A 550 -41.10 3.22 14.41
CA LEU A 550 -42.30 3.28 13.57
C LEU A 550 -42.56 1.97 12.79
N TYR A 551 -41.61 1.03 12.75
CA TYR A 551 -41.73 -0.19 11.95
C TYR A 551 -42.98 -1.04 12.26
N PRO A 552 -43.33 -1.31 13.53
CA PRO A 552 -44.52 -2.09 13.84
C PRO A 552 -45.81 -1.40 13.36
N SER A 553 -45.86 -0.06 13.45
CA SER A 553 -46.96 0.74 12.94
C SER A 553 -47.03 0.69 11.41
N ALA A 554 -45.88 0.75 10.73
CA ALA A 554 -45.78 0.63 9.27
C ALA A 554 -46.26 -0.74 8.76
N VAL A 555 -45.86 -1.83 9.41
CA VAL A 555 -46.30 -3.19 9.05
C VAL A 555 -47.80 -3.35 9.31
N ASN A 556 -48.29 -2.89 10.47
CA ASN A 556 -49.72 -2.95 10.77
C ASN A 556 -50.54 -2.12 9.78
N PHE A 557 -50.06 -0.93 9.43
CA PHE A 557 -50.67 -0.07 8.42
C PHE A 557 -50.76 -0.78 7.07
N SER A 558 -49.65 -1.33 6.57
CA SER A 558 -49.60 -2.10 5.33
C SER A 558 -50.60 -3.27 5.34
N ASN A 559 -50.69 -4.02 6.46
CA ASN A 559 -51.64 -5.11 6.58
C ASN A 559 -53.10 -4.65 6.53
N VAL A 560 -53.45 -3.52 7.17
CA VAL A 560 -54.79 -2.94 7.07
C VAL A 560 -55.09 -2.54 5.63
N MET A 561 -54.16 -1.87 4.94
CA MET A 561 -54.35 -1.46 3.55
C MET A 561 -54.53 -2.67 2.61
N LYS A 562 -53.82 -3.78 2.85
CA LYS A 562 -54.01 -5.03 2.08
C LYS A 562 -55.39 -5.66 2.29
N ILE A 563 -55.84 -5.76 3.55
CA ILE A 563 -57.12 -6.41 3.88
C ILE A 563 -58.32 -5.56 3.42
N THR A 564 -58.24 -4.25 3.63
CA THR A 564 -59.37 -3.33 3.42
C THR A 564 -59.39 -2.73 2.01
N GLY A 565 -58.27 -2.79 1.28
CA GLY A 565 -58.16 -2.24 -0.07
C GLY A 565 -58.31 -0.72 -0.11
N CYS A 566 -58.85 -0.19 -1.22
CA CYS A 566 -59.08 1.24 -1.42
C CYS A 566 -59.89 1.89 -0.29
N SER A 567 -60.87 1.18 0.26
CA SER A 567 -61.77 1.73 1.29
C SER A 567 -61.04 2.18 2.57
N ALA A 568 -59.82 1.69 2.82
CA ALA A 568 -58.99 2.14 3.93
C ALA A 568 -58.64 3.63 3.83
N LEU A 569 -58.51 4.18 2.62
CA LEU A 569 -58.18 5.58 2.36
C LEU A 569 -59.29 6.55 2.77
N THR A 570 -60.52 6.05 2.97
CA THR A 570 -61.62 6.86 3.50
C THR A 570 -61.46 7.19 4.98
N ASN A 571 -60.66 6.39 5.71
CA ASN A 571 -60.40 6.62 7.13
C ASN A 571 -59.29 7.68 7.29
N PRO A 572 -59.53 8.81 7.97
CA PRO A 572 -58.55 9.88 8.14
C PRO A 572 -57.22 9.43 8.76
N SER A 573 -57.23 8.36 9.55
CA SER A 573 -56.01 7.81 10.17
C SER A 573 -55.07 7.14 9.16
N PHE A 574 -55.59 6.76 7.98
CA PHE A 574 -54.86 6.04 6.94
C PHE A 574 -54.63 6.87 5.67
N GLN A 575 -54.97 8.16 5.66
CA GLN A 575 -54.81 9.02 4.48
C GLN A 575 -53.37 9.46 4.21
N PHE A 576 -52.51 9.41 5.23
CA PHE A 576 -51.15 9.93 5.17
C PHE A 576 -50.14 8.80 5.28
N GLU A 577 -49.07 8.90 4.49
CA GLU A 577 -47.89 8.06 4.64
C GLU A 577 -47.18 8.42 5.97
N ILE A 578 -46.75 7.40 6.71
CA ILE A 578 -46.34 7.53 8.11
C ILE A 578 -45.12 8.44 8.27
N VAL A 579 -44.16 8.39 7.34
CA VAL A 579 -42.86 9.07 7.46
C VAL A 579 -42.88 10.46 6.82
N SER A 580 -43.19 10.54 5.54
CA SER A 580 -43.24 11.76 4.73
C SER A 580 -44.44 12.65 5.03
N ARG A 581 -45.49 12.11 5.67
CA ARG A 581 -46.79 12.77 5.86
C ARG A 581 -47.45 13.22 4.55
N THR A 582 -47.06 12.63 3.43
CA THR A 582 -47.70 12.86 2.15
C THR A 582 -49.00 12.07 2.06
N ARG A 583 -50.05 12.65 1.46
CA ARG A 583 -51.31 11.93 1.26
C ARG A 583 -51.15 10.87 0.18
N TRP A 584 -51.62 9.65 0.45
CA TRP A 584 -51.54 8.56 -0.52
C TRP A 584 -52.28 8.86 -1.84
N CYS A 585 -53.43 9.50 -1.73
CA CYS A 585 -54.25 9.91 -2.88
C CYS A 585 -53.56 10.97 -3.75
N GLU A 586 -52.69 11.81 -3.18
CA GLU A 586 -51.96 12.86 -3.91
C GLU A 586 -50.64 12.35 -4.51
N GLY A 587 -50.12 11.24 -3.99
CA GLY A 587 -48.80 10.72 -4.38
C GLY A 587 -47.65 11.53 -3.79
N ASN A 588 -46.44 10.99 -3.88
CA ASN A 588 -45.22 11.71 -3.56
C ASN A 588 -44.41 11.89 -4.85
N PRO A 589 -44.22 13.12 -5.36
CA PRO A 589 -43.57 13.37 -6.65
C PRO A 589 -42.13 12.86 -6.71
N LYS A 590 -41.52 12.57 -5.54
CA LYS A 590 -40.18 12.02 -5.45
C LYS A 590 -40.11 10.49 -5.32
N LEU A 591 -41.22 9.81 -5.01
CA LEU A 591 -41.20 8.39 -4.64
C LEU A 591 -42.30 7.52 -5.27
N PHE A 592 -43.57 7.94 -5.23
CA PHE A 592 -44.67 7.10 -5.69
C PHE A 592 -45.79 7.94 -6.31
N ARG A 593 -46.48 7.38 -7.30
CA ARG A 593 -47.56 8.09 -8.00
C ARG A 593 -48.84 8.18 -7.14
N PRO A 594 -49.80 9.07 -7.49
CA PRO A 594 -51.08 9.15 -6.78
C PRO A 594 -51.82 7.81 -6.76
N LEU A 595 -52.31 7.38 -5.58
CA LEU A 595 -53.20 6.20 -5.49
C LEU A 595 -54.61 6.49 -5.99
N ALA A 596 -54.97 7.76 -6.24
CA ALA A 596 -56.26 8.12 -6.80
C ALA A 596 -56.52 7.54 -8.20
N GLY A 597 -55.50 7.09 -8.93
CA GLY A 597 -55.70 6.34 -10.17
C GLY A 597 -56.23 4.92 -9.95
N GLN A 598 -55.90 4.28 -8.83
CA GLN A 598 -56.41 2.94 -8.49
C GLN A 598 -57.64 3.00 -7.59
N CYS A 599 -57.74 4.05 -6.77
CA CYS A 599 -58.79 4.23 -5.76
C CYS A 599 -59.49 5.60 -5.91
N PRO A 600 -60.03 5.96 -7.08
CA PRO A 600 -60.59 7.28 -7.30
C PRO A 600 -61.77 7.61 -6.38
N VAL A 601 -62.63 6.64 -6.05
CA VAL A 601 -63.80 6.86 -5.19
C VAL A 601 -63.36 7.07 -3.75
N SER A 602 -62.52 6.18 -3.23
CA SER A 602 -62.00 6.29 -1.86
C SER A 602 -61.11 7.52 -1.65
N CYS A 603 -60.50 8.04 -2.72
CA CYS A 603 -59.75 9.30 -2.72
C CYS A 603 -60.61 10.56 -2.91
N GLY A 604 -61.94 10.42 -3.01
CA GLY A 604 -62.88 11.53 -3.11
C GLY A 604 -62.90 12.22 -4.48
N CYS A 605 -62.54 11.51 -5.55
CA CYS A 605 -62.61 12.04 -6.91
C CYS A 605 -64.04 12.12 -7.46
N VAL A 606 -64.96 11.31 -6.93
CA VAL A 606 -66.38 11.34 -7.30
C VAL A 606 -67.08 12.49 -6.60
N GLY A 607 -67.69 13.39 -7.37
CA GLY A 607 -68.49 14.52 -6.86
C GLY A 607 -67.68 15.76 -6.45
N ALA A 608 -66.36 15.75 -6.63
CA ALA A 608 -65.52 16.91 -6.36
C ALA A 608 -65.61 17.95 -7.49
N SER A 609 -65.89 19.21 -7.14
CA SER A 609 -65.86 20.34 -8.07
C SER A 609 -65.18 21.55 -7.40
N PRO A 610 -64.01 22.00 -7.89
CA PRO A 610 -63.25 21.47 -9.02
C PRO A 610 -62.63 20.10 -8.71
N LEU A 611 -62.44 19.29 -9.76
CA LEU A 611 -61.76 18.00 -9.64
C LEU A 611 -60.29 18.22 -9.21
N PRO A 612 -59.79 17.57 -8.14
CA PRO A 612 -58.40 17.68 -7.74
C PRO A 612 -57.43 17.21 -8.84
N VAL A 613 -56.25 17.85 -8.95
CA VAL A 613 -55.26 17.57 -10.01
C VAL A 613 -54.77 16.11 -10.03
N TYR A 614 -54.83 15.43 -8.89
CA TYR A 614 -54.43 14.02 -8.77
C TYR A 614 -55.52 13.03 -9.17
N CYS A 615 -56.75 13.49 -9.42
CA CYS A 615 -57.88 12.64 -9.77
C CYS A 615 -57.92 12.35 -11.28
N PRO A 616 -58.31 11.13 -11.68
CA PRO A 616 -58.59 10.81 -13.08
C PRO A 616 -59.62 11.75 -13.70
N SER A 617 -59.38 12.23 -14.93
CA SER A 617 -60.38 13.03 -15.65
C SER A 617 -61.66 12.25 -15.96
N SER A 618 -61.60 10.91 -16.00
CA SER A 618 -62.77 10.04 -16.11
C SER A 618 -63.80 10.25 -14.97
N CYS A 619 -63.35 10.75 -13.81
CA CYS A 619 -64.23 11.06 -12.68
C CYS A 619 -65.05 12.34 -12.86
N GLU A 620 -64.63 13.25 -13.75
CA GLU A 620 -65.39 14.48 -14.03
C GLU A 620 -66.73 14.15 -14.71
N ALA A 621 -66.72 13.19 -15.65
CA ALA A 621 -67.93 12.76 -16.36
C ALA A 621 -68.97 12.16 -15.41
N ALA A 622 -68.54 11.41 -14.38
CA ALA A 622 -69.43 10.80 -13.39
C ALA A 622 -70.26 11.83 -12.60
N VAL A 623 -69.72 13.03 -12.39
CA VAL A 623 -70.43 14.14 -11.71
C VAL A 623 -71.62 14.65 -12.51
N THR A 624 -71.57 14.57 -13.84
CA THR A 624 -72.65 15.07 -14.71
C THR A 624 -73.78 14.07 -14.91
N SER A 625 -73.55 12.79 -14.61
CA SER A 625 -74.53 11.70 -14.77
C SER A 625 -75.27 11.31 -13.50
N ALA A 626 -74.77 11.72 -12.33
CA ALA A 626 -75.39 11.53 -11.02
C ALA A 626 -76.18 12.79 -10.63
#